data_AF-A0A6I6EH76-F1
#
_entry.id   AF-A0A6I6EH76-F1
#
_cell.length_a   1.000
_cell.length_b   1.000
_cell.length_c   1.000
_cell.angle_alpha   90.00
_cell.angle_beta   90.00
_cell.angle_gamma   90.00
#
_symmetry.space_group_name_H-M   'P 1'
#
loop_
_entity.id
_entity.type
_entity.pdbx_description
1 polymer ?
#
loop_
_entity_poly.entity_id
_entity_poly.type
_entity_poly.pdbx_seq_one_letter_code
_entity_poly.pdbx_strand_id
1 'polypeptide(L)'
;MQQMSSESEIMTYFQGGGEKFSQEAQVLGAVIKELASGGRHVSNKAIILSLIEKLETTKDVIQLDVYRQVLEVVVGMTPDDA
;
A
#
# COMPACT_ATOMS: atom_id res chain seq x y z
N MET A 1 13.02 20.70 5.87
CA MET A 1 12.78 19.39 6.51
C MET A 1 12.30 18.47 5.41
N GLN A 2 13.03 17.40 5.12
CA GLN A 2 12.61 16.46 4.08
C GLN A 2 11.35 15.77 4.58
N GLN A 3 10.26 15.92 3.85
CA GLN A 3 9.07 15.10 4.01
C GLN A 3 9.54 13.66 3.76
N MET A 4 9.81 12.89 4.81
CA MET A 4 9.89 11.44 4.72
C MET A 4 8.55 11.02 4.12
N SER A 5 8.55 10.61 2.86
CA SER A 5 7.31 10.24 2.16
C SER A 5 6.59 9.20 3.01
N SER A 6 5.32 9.41 3.30
CA SER A 6 4.49 8.54 4.17
C SER A 6 4.56 7.06 3.75
N GLU A 7 4.88 6.78 2.49
CA GLU A 7 5.20 5.45 1.95
C GLU A 7 6.32 4.72 2.69
N SER A 8 7.40 5.42 3.04
CA SER A 8 8.52 4.85 3.79
C SER A 8 8.11 4.46 5.21
N GLU A 9 7.20 5.23 5.83
CA GLU A 9 6.66 4.93 7.15
C GLU A 9 5.73 3.71 7.11
N ILE A 10 4.88 3.61 6.08
CA ILE A 10 4.00 2.46 5.86
C ILE A 10 4.83 1.20 5.58
N MET A 11 5.88 1.29 4.76
CA MET A 11 6.81 0.18 4.54
C MET A 11 7.50 -0.25 5.84
N THR A 12 7.91 0.71 6.67
CA THR A 12 8.53 0.43 7.97
C THR A 12 7.55 -0.26 8.92
N TYR A 13 6.28 0.15 8.93
CA TYR A 13 5.23 -0.50 9.71
C TYR A 13 5.09 -1.99 9.37
N PHE A 14 4.99 -2.32 8.08
CA PHE A 14 4.88 -3.73 7.66
C PHE A 14 6.16 -4.52 7.92
N GLN A 15 7.34 -3.92 7.74
CA GLN A 15 8.62 -4.57 8.06
C GLN A 15 8.79 -4.79 9.58
N GLY A 16 8.24 -3.90 10.41
CA GLY A 16 8.32 -3.98 11.88
C GLY A 16 7.52 -5.12 12.49
N GLY A 17 6.48 -5.62 11.81
CA GLY A 17 5.69 -6.77 12.29
C GLY A 17 6.21 -8.15 11.89
N GLY A 18 7.36 -8.21 11.20
CA GLY A 18 8.04 -9.46 10.87
C GLY A 18 7.22 -10.38 9.95
N GLU A 19 7.28 -11.69 10.19
CA GLU A 19 6.62 -12.68 9.31
C GLU A 19 5.12 -12.47 9.15
N LYS A 20 4.47 -11.88 10.17
CA LYS A 20 3.02 -11.65 10.21
C LYS A 20 2.52 -10.74 9.09
N PHE A 21 3.35 -9.81 8.61
CA PHE A 21 2.98 -8.86 7.56
C PHE A 21 3.74 -9.10 6.24
N SER A 22 4.34 -10.28 6.07
CA SER A 22 5.15 -10.58 4.89
C SER A 22 4.39 -10.45 3.58
N GLN A 23 3.11 -10.83 3.57
CA GLN A 23 2.28 -10.82 2.37
C GLN A 23 1.85 -9.39 2.02
N GLU A 24 1.47 -8.62 3.03
CA GLU A 24 1.09 -7.22 2.96
C GLU A 24 2.27 -6.35 2.48
N ALA A 25 3.46 -6.60 3.03
CA ALA A 25 4.69 -5.92 2.61
C ALA A 25 5.04 -6.22 1.14
N GLN A 26 4.88 -7.48 0.70
CA GLN A 26 5.11 -7.87 -0.69
C GLN A 26 4.12 -7.20 -1.64
N VAL A 27 2.83 -7.17 -1.27
CA VAL A 27 1.77 -6.51 -2.03
C VAL A 27 2.04 -5.01 -2.15
N LEU A 28 2.37 -4.34 -1.05
CA LEU A 28 2.68 -2.91 -1.06
C LEU A 28 3.90 -2.62 -1.95
N GLY A 29 4.96 -3.43 -1.82
CA GLY A 29 6.15 -3.32 -2.67
C GLY A 29 5.85 -3.52 -4.16
N ALA A 30 4.96 -4.47 -4.48
CA ALA A 30 4.51 -4.69 -5.85
C ALA A 30 3.73 -3.48 -6.41
N VAL A 31 2.77 -2.94 -5.64
CA VAL A 31 2.00 -1.76 -6.03
C VAL A 31 2.92 -0.55 -6.27
N ILE A 32 3.85 -0.28 -5.35
CA ILE A 32 4.81 0.82 -5.49
C ILE A 32 5.67 0.65 -6.73
N LYS A 33 6.16 -0.59 -6.98
CA LYS A 33 6.93 -0.90 -8.18
C LYS A 33 6.12 -0.72 -9.47
N GLU A 34 4.85 -1.13 -9.49
CA GLU A 34 3.94 -0.93 -10.63
C GLU A 34 3.70 0.56 -10.91
N LEU A 35 3.48 1.37 -9.87
CA LEU A 35 3.31 2.81 -9.99
C LEU A 35 4.58 3.49 -10.53
N ALA A 36 5.74 3.17 -9.95
CA ALA A 36 7.03 3.71 -10.36
C ALA A 36 7.39 3.31 -11.81
N SER A 37 7.14 2.06 -12.19
CA SER A 37 7.41 1.56 -13.54
C SER A 37 6.49 2.20 -14.60
N GLY A 38 5.28 2.61 -14.20
CA GLY A 38 4.36 3.36 -15.03
C GLY A 38 4.67 4.85 -15.16
N GLY A 39 5.79 5.34 -14.59
CA GLY A 39 6.16 6.75 -14.60
C GLY A 39 5.24 7.65 -13.75
N ARG A 40 4.38 7.06 -12.92
CA ARG A 40 3.47 7.79 -12.03
C ARG A 40 4.20 8.19 -10.76
N HIS A 41 3.87 9.36 -10.24
CA HIS A 41 4.33 9.76 -8.92
C HIS A 41 3.74 8.81 -7.88
N VAL A 42 4.61 8.10 -7.16
CA VAL A 42 4.18 7.25 -6.06
C VAL A 42 3.79 8.18 -4.90
N SER A 43 2.60 7.95 -4.36
CA SER A 43 2.00 8.72 -3.28
C SER A 43 0.93 7.86 -2.62
N ASN A 44 0.57 8.15 -1.37
CA ASN A 44 -0.50 7.42 -0.67
C ASN A 44 -1.80 7.37 -1.50
N LYS A 45 -2.17 8.50 -2.12
CA LYS A 45 -3.34 8.57 -3.01
C LYS A 45 -3.21 7.60 -4.21
N ALA A 46 -2.05 7.56 -4.86
CA ALA A 46 -1.83 6.65 -5.98
C ALA A 46 -1.86 5.17 -5.55
N ILE A 47 -1.32 4.85 -4.37
CA ILE A 47 -1.35 3.51 -3.78
C ILE A 47 -2.79 3.10 -3.44
N ILE A 48 -3.55 3.97 -2.77
CA ILE A 48 -4.97 3.75 -2.42
C ILE A 48 -5.78 3.44 -3.69
N LEU A 49 -5.67 4.27 -4.72
CA LEU A 49 -6.38 4.05 -5.99
C LEU A 49 -5.98 2.73 -6.65
N SER A 50 -4.70 2.38 -6.64
CA SER A 50 -4.24 1.11 -7.22
C SER A 50 -4.74 -0.11 -6.43
N LEU A 51 -4.82 -0.02 -5.10
CA LEU A 51 -5.38 -1.09 -4.26
C LEU A 51 -6.88 -1.26 -4.47
N ILE A 52 -7.63 -0.16 -4.62
CA ILE A 52 -9.06 -0.21 -4.96
C ILE A 52 -9.28 -0.89 -6.32
N GLU A 53 -8.52 -0.51 -7.35
CA GLU A 53 -8.60 -1.14 -8.67
C GLU A 53 -8.32 -2.66 -8.59
N LYS A 54 -7.31 -3.07 -7.80
CA LYS A 54 -7.00 -4.50 -7.58
C LYS A 54 -8.12 -5.22 -6.81
N LEU A 55 -8.76 -4.57 -5.84
CA LEU A 55 -9.92 -5.11 -5.12
C LEU A 55 -11.13 -5.33 -6.03
N GLU A 56 -11.36 -4.46 -7.01
CA GLU A 56 -12.49 -4.56 -7.94
C GLU A 56 -12.25 -5.61 -9.04
N THR A 57 -10.99 -5.88 -9.37
CA THR A 57 -10.61 -6.77 -10.48
C THR A 57 -10.19 -8.18 -10.05
N THR A 58 -9.89 -8.38 -8.76
CA THR A 58 -9.47 -9.68 -8.22
C THR A 58 -10.65 -10.52 -7.75
N LYS A 59 -10.66 -11.81 -8.07
CA LYS A 59 -11.69 -12.77 -7.62
C LYS A 59 -11.23 -13.68 -6.49
N ASP A 60 -9.91 -13.81 -6.33
CA ASP A 60 -9.31 -14.64 -5.28
C ASP A 60 -9.54 -13.98 -3.91
N VAL A 61 -10.31 -14.65 -3.06
CA VAL A 61 -10.74 -14.09 -1.77
C VAL A 61 -9.60 -13.91 -0.78
N ILE A 62 -8.50 -14.67 -0.93
CA ILE A 62 -7.32 -14.57 -0.07
C ILE A 62 -6.53 -13.32 -0.46
N GLN A 63 -6.30 -13.11 -1.75
CA GLN A 63 -5.69 -11.88 -2.27
C GLN A 63 -6.52 -10.64 -1.94
N LEU A 64 -7.85 -10.73 -2.06
CA LEU A 64 -8.75 -9.63 -1.68
C LEU A 64 -8.60 -9.26 -0.21
N ASP A 65 -8.43 -10.24 0.69
CA ASP A 65 -8.20 -9.98 2.11
C ASP A 65 -6.88 -9.23 2.34
N VAL A 66 -5.79 -9.68 1.73
CA VAL A 66 -4.49 -9.00 1.81
C VAL A 66 -4.57 -7.57 1.26
N TYR A 67 -5.23 -7.35 0.13
CA TYR A 67 -5.42 -6.01 -0.41
C TYR A 67 -6.22 -5.10 0.53
N ARG A 68 -7.25 -5.63 1.22
CA ARG A 68 -8.00 -4.85 2.23
C ARG A 68 -7.14 -4.48 3.42
N GLN A 69 -6.34 -5.42 3.95
CA GLN A 69 -5.45 -5.16 5.07
C GLN A 69 -4.39 -4.10 4.73
N VAL A 70 -3.80 -4.18 3.53
CA VAL A 70 -2.85 -3.15 3.06
C VAL A 70 -3.54 -1.80 2.92
N LEU A 71 -4.73 -1.77 2.31
CA LEU A 71 -5.49 -0.55 2.11
C LEU A 71 -5.89 0.10 3.44
N GLU A 72 -6.31 -0.68 4.43
CA GLU A 72 -6.68 -0.19 5.77
C GLU A 72 -5.52 0.56 6.43
N VAL A 73 -4.31 -0.02 6.40
CA VAL A 73 -3.11 0.61 6.97
C VAL A 73 -2.74 1.88 6.20
N VAL A 74 -2.73 1.83 4.86
CA VAL A 74 -2.36 2.99 4.04
C VAL A 74 -3.33 4.14 4.28
N VAL A 75 -4.64 3.87 4.37
CA VAL A 75 -5.66 4.87 4.68
C VAL A 75 -5.49 5.39 6.11
N GLY A 76 -5.33 4.51 7.11
CA GLY A 76 -5.17 4.91 8.51
C GLY A 76 -3.89 5.71 8.81
N MET A 77 -2.86 5.57 7.98
CA MET A 77 -1.62 6.36 8.04
C MET A 77 -1.63 7.59 7.14
N THR A 78 -2.65 7.74 6.28
CA THR A 78 -2.83 8.96 5.51
C THR A 78 -3.64 9.93 6.37
N PRO A 79 -3.10 11.11 6.73
CA PRO A 79 -3.90 12.09 7.45
C PRO A 79 -5.16 12.40 6.64
N ASP A 80 -6.34 12.35 7.27
CA ASP A 80 -7.57 12.87 6.68
C ASP A 80 -7.26 14.26 6.13
N ASP A 81 -7.47 14.43 4.83
CA ASP A 81 -7.26 15.69 4.10
C ASP A 81 -8.08 16.78 4.84
N ALA A 82 -7.38 17.62 5.62
CA ALA A 82 -7.95 18.72 6.41
C ALA A 82 -7.67 20.06 5.74
#